data_AF-A0A917N9U9-F1
#
_entry.id   AF-A0A917N9U9-F1
#
_cell.length_a   1.000
_cell.length_b   1.000
_cell.length_c   1.000
_cell.angle_alpha   90.00
_cell.angle_beta   90.00
_cell.angle_gamma   90.00
#
_symmetry.space_group_name_H-M   'P 1'
#
loop_
_entity.id
_entity.type
_entity.pdbx_description
1 polymer ?
#
loop_
_entity_poly.entity_id
_entity_poly.type
_entity_poly.pdbx_seq_one_letter_code
_entity_poly.pdbx_strand_id
1 'polypeptide(L)' 'MKLNRFALGFLFLLMFHTVFAAEISDAAIEEQQDDQSLCVQQRMSQCLNTCQSQGEADCDDLCEENVKNECRQAGE' A
#
# COMPACT_ATOMS: atom_id res chain seq x y z
N MET A 1 -28.48 30.05 15.83
CA MET A 1 -27.62 29.75 14.65
C MET A 1 -28.53 29.47 13.46
N LYS A 2 -28.67 30.39 12.49
CA LYS A 2 -29.53 30.15 11.31
C LYS A 2 -28.74 29.28 10.33
N LEU A 3 -29.09 27.99 10.23
CA LEU A 3 -28.51 27.11 9.22
C LEU A 3 -28.84 27.65 7.82
N ASN A 4 -27.80 27.95 7.04
CA ASN A 4 -27.95 28.49 5.70
C ASN A 4 -28.58 27.43 4.79
N ARG A 5 -29.70 27.77 4.13
CA ARG A 5 -30.43 26.84 3.25
C ARG A 5 -29.55 26.31 2.11
N PHE A 6 -28.57 27.11 1.68
CA PHE A 6 -27.55 26.69 0.73
C PHE A 6 -26.61 25.62 1.28
N ALA A 7 -26.20 25.73 2.55
CA ALA A 7 -25.37 24.71 3.20
C ALA A 7 -26.12 23.39 3.37
N LEU A 8 -27.43 23.44 3.61
CA LEU A 8 -28.28 22.25 3.66
C LEU A 8 -28.36 21.56 2.29
N GLY A 9 -28.53 22.33 1.21
CA GLY A 9 -28.57 21.79 -0.15
C GLY A 9 -27.25 21.14 -0.57
N PHE A 10 -26.13 21.75 -0.19
CA PHE A 10 -24.80 21.18 -0.45
C PHE A 10 -24.55 19.88 0.32
N LEU A 11 -24.99 19.81 1.58
CA LEU A 11 -24.91 18.58 2.38
C LEU A 11 -25.74 17.44 1.76
N PHE A 12 -26.94 17.74 1.25
CA PHE A 12 -27.77 16.75 0.55
C PHE A 12 -27.12 16.24 -0.73
N LEU A 13 -26.43 17.09 -1.49
CA LEU A 13 -25.73 16.67 -2.72
C LEU A 13 -24.58 15.67 -2.44
N LEU A 14 -23.86 15.84 -1.34
CA LEU A 14 -22.76 14.93 -0.96
C LEU A 14 -23.25 13.52 -0.57
N MET A 15 -24.48 13.40 -0.05
CA MET A 15 -25.05 12.12 0.39
C MET A 15 -25.42 11.19 -0.78
N PHE A 16 -25.54 11.70 -2.00
CA PHE A 16 -25.85 10.91 -3.21
C PHE A 16 -24.60 10.43 -3.97
N HIS A 17 -23.39 10.75 -3.50
CA HIS A 17 -22.16 10.19 -4.03
C HIS A 17 -21.84 8.87 -3.31
N THR A 18 -22.62 7.83 -3.58
CA THR A 18 -22.22 6.47 -3.24
C THR A 18 -21.09 6.08 -4.20
N VAL A 19 -19.85 6.22 -3.76
CA VAL A 19 -18.69 5.64 -4.44
C VAL A 19 -18.90 4.13 -4.39
N PHE A 20 -19.35 3.53 -5.49
CA PHE A 20 -19.36 2.08 -5.63
C PHE A 20 -17.89 1.65 -5.67
N ALA A 21 -17.42 1.01 -4.60
CA ALA A 21 -16.17 0.27 -4.65
C ALA A 21 -16.37 -0.86 -5.67
N ALA A 22 -15.65 -0.82 -6.77
CA ALA A 22 -15.62 -1.94 -7.70
C ALA A 22 -15.09 -3.16 -6.93
N GLU A 23 -15.77 -4.30 -7.04
CA GLU A 23 -15.22 -5.56 -6.56
C GLU A 23 -13.90 -5.82 -7.30
N ILE A 24 -12.83 -6.06 -6.53
CA ILE A 24 -11.55 -6.47 -7.08
C ILE A 24 -11.71 -7.92 -7.56
N SER A 25 -11.25 -8.20 -8.79
CA SER A 25 -11.24 -9.57 -9.33
C SER A 25 -10.12 -10.39 -8.71
N ASP A 26 -10.31 -11.72 -8.61
CA ASP A 26 -9.26 -12.63 -8.14
C ASP A 26 -7.97 -12.49 -8.95
N ALA A 27 -8.08 -12.28 -10.27
CA ALA A 27 -6.93 -12.04 -11.14
C ALA A 27 -6.13 -10.78 -10.75
N ALA A 28 -6.81 -9.71 -10.34
CA ALA A 28 -6.14 -8.50 -9.88
C ALA A 28 -5.49 -8.68 -8.49
N ILE A 29 -6.04 -9.57 -7.65
CA ILE A 29 -5.41 -9.96 -6.37
C ILE A 29 -4.14 -10.76 -6.64
N GLU A 30 -4.20 -11.70 -7.59
CA GLU A 30 -3.07 -12.56 -7.96
C GLU A 30 -1.94 -11.75 -8.61
N GLU A 31 -2.28 -10.83 -9.52
CA GLU A 31 -1.32 -9.88 -10.12
C GLU A 31 -0.60 -9.04 -9.05
N GLN A 32 -1.33 -8.51 -8.07
CA GLN A 32 -0.73 -7.78 -6.95
C GLN A 32 0.18 -8.67 -6.09
N GLN A 33 -0.17 -9.94 -5.87
CA GLN A 33 0.71 -10.85 -5.12
C GLN A 33 2.01 -11.15 -5.86
N ASP A 34 1.93 -11.29 -7.18
CA ASP A 34 3.09 -11.52 -8.05
C ASP A 34 4.01 -10.28 -8.08
N ASP A 35 3.43 -9.09 -8.24
CA ASP A 35 4.17 -7.82 -8.20
C ASP A 35 4.89 -7.63 -6.86
N GLN A 36 4.19 -7.87 -5.74
CA GLN A 36 4.79 -7.83 -4.42
C GLN A 36 5.95 -8.82 -4.27
N SER A 37 5.77 -10.07 -4.71
CA SER A 37 6.80 -11.11 -4.65
C SER A 37 8.04 -10.71 -5.47
N LEU A 38 7.82 -10.17 -6.66
CA LEU A 38 8.88 -9.70 -7.54
C LEU A 38 9.63 -8.51 -6.93
N CYS A 39 8.90 -7.52 -6.38
CA CYS A 39 9.49 -6.40 -5.68
C CYS A 39 10.40 -6.86 -4.53
N VAL A 40 9.91 -7.79 -3.69
CA VAL A 40 10.69 -8.34 -2.58
C VAL A 40 11.96 -9.02 -3.10
N GLN A 41 11.86 -9.86 -4.12
CA GLN A 41 13.00 -10.56 -4.71
C GLN A 41 14.05 -9.58 -5.25
N GLN A 42 13.62 -8.53 -5.96
CA GLN A 42 14.53 -7.54 -6.55
C GLN A 42 15.28 -6.74 -5.49
N ARG A 43 14.59 -6.35 -4.41
CA ARG A 43 15.11 -5.45 -3.38
C ARG A 43 15.93 -6.16 -2.30
N MET A 44 15.68 -7.45 -2.07
CA MET A 44 16.36 -8.23 -1.04
C MET A 44 17.88 -8.19 -1.16
N SER A 45 18.41 -8.41 -2.37
CA SER A 45 19.87 -8.43 -2.60
C SER A 45 20.54 -7.09 -2.27
N GLN A 46 19.86 -5.97 -2.55
CA GLN A 46 20.36 -4.65 -2.24
C GLN A 46 20.34 -4.40 -0.73
N CYS A 47 19.25 -4.76 -0.06
CA CYS A 47 19.14 -4.64 1.38
C CYS A 47 20.22 -5.45 2.10
N LEU A 48 20.43 -6.71 1.73
CA LEU A 48 21.43 -7.59 2.36
C LEU A 48 22.84 -7.02 2.23
N ASN A 49 23.20 -6.54 1.04
CA ASN A 49 24.52 -5.91 0.82
C ASN A 49 24.70 -4.66 1.71
N THR A 50 23.68 -3.80 1.78
CA THR A 50 23.71 -2.60 2.63
C THR A 50 23.75 -2.94 4.11
N CYS A 51 23.01 -3.94 4.57
CA CYS A 51 22.99 -4.37 5.97
C CYS A 51 24.34 -4.98 6.38
N GLN A 52 24.87 -5.91 5.58
CA GLN A 52 26.16 -6.55 5.86
C GLN A 52 27.32 -5.55 5.85
N SER A 53 27.31 -4.57 4.93
CA SER A 53 28.33 -3.52 4.90
C SER A 53 28.30 -2.58 6.11
N GLN A 54 27.17 -2.48 6.81
CA GLN A 54 27.04 -1.71 8.06
C GLN A 54 27.44 -2.52 9.31
N GLY A 55 27.73 -3.82 9.16
CA GLY A 55 28.12 -4.70 10.26
C GLY A 55 26.97 -5.07 11.19
N GLU A 56 25.72 -4.96 10.71
CA GLU A 56 24.54 -5.41 11.46
C GLU A 56 24.45 -6.94 11.48
N ALA A 57 23.93 -7.47 12.59
CA ALA A 57 23.58 -8.89 12.71
C ALA A 57 22.13 -9.10 12.22
N ASP A 58 21.77 -10.34 11.89
CA ASP A 58 20.40 -10.73 11.54
C ASP A 58 19.83 -10.00 10.30
N CYS A 59 20.70 -9.71 9.32
CA CYS A 59 20.35 -9.00 8.10
C CYS A 59 19.24 -9.66 7.28
N ASP A 60 19.12 -10.99 7.31
CA ASP A 60 18.09 -11.70 6.56
C ASP A 60 16.68 -11.33 7.08
N ASP A 61 16.45 -11.45 8.39
CA ASP A 61 15.16 -11.13 9.01
C ASP A 61 14.83 -9.64 8.88
N LEU A 62 15.81 -8.78 9.14
CA LEU A 62 15.64 -7.32 9.09
C LEU A 62 15.34 -6.84 7.66
N CYS A 63 16.02 -7.42 6.66
CA CYS A 63 15.73 -7.12 5.27
C CYS A 63 14.41 -7.71 4.80
N GLU A 64 14.05 -8.92 5.23
CA GLU A 64 12.78 -9.53 4.85
C GLU A 64 11.59 -8.69 5.32
N GLU A 65 11.58 -8.27 6.59
CA GLU A 65 10.50 -7.44 7.12
C GLU A 65 10.47 -6.05 6.46
N ASN A 66 11.61 -5.38 6.34
CA ASN A 66 11.67 -4.04 5.78
C ASN A 66 11.27 -4.02 4.32
N VAL A 67 11.82 -4.91 3.50
CA VAL A 67 11.53 -4.96 2.07
C VAL A 67 10.07 -5.32 1.81
N LYS A 68 9.49 -6.28 2.55
CA LYS A 68 8.05 -6.58 2.47
C LYS A 68 7.20 -5.36 2.78
N ASN A 69 7.56 -4.61 3.82
CA ASN A 69 6.84 -3.42 4.22
C ASN A 69 6.99 -2.26 3.22
N GLU A 70 8.15 -2.10 2.59
CA GLU A 70 8.39 -1.11 1.55
C GLU A 70 7.58 -1.40 0.29
N CYS A 71 7.62 -2.63 -0.23
CA CYS A 71 6.86 -3.05 -1.41
C CYS A 71 5.35 -2.85 -1.19
N ARG A 72 4.83 -3.30 -0.04
CA ARG A 72 3.43 -3.09 0.35
C ARG A 72 3.03 -1.61 0.41
N GLN A 73 3.92 -0.74 0.90
CA GLN A 73 3.66 0.71 0.97
C GLN A 73 3.73 1.39 -0.39
N ALA A 74 4.53 0.86 -1.32
CA ALA A 74 4.59 1.31 -2.70
C ALA A 74 3.35 0.90 -3.51
N GLY A 75 2.57 -0.06 -3.01
CA GLY A 75 1.39 -0.60 -3.69
C GLY A 75 1.70 -1.75 -4.64
N GLU A 76 2.89 -2.35 -4.48
CA GLU A 76 3.33 -3.59 -5.15
C GLU A 76 2.72 -4.80 -4.43
#